data_AF-A0A8H6MS25-F1
#
_entry.id   AF-A0A8H6MS25-F1
#
_cell.length_a   1.000
_cell.length_b   1.000
_cell.length_c   1.000
_cell.angle_alpha   90.00
_cell.angle_beta   90.00
_cell.angle_gamma   90.00
#
_symmetry.space_group_name_H-M   'P 1'
#
loop_
_entity.id
_entity.type
_entity.pdbx_description
1 polymer ?
#
loop_
_entity_poly.entity_id
_entity_poly.type
_entity_poly.pdbx_seq_one_letter_code
_entity_poly.pdbx_strand_id
1 'polypeptide(L)'
;MKAVFREYIDCLNRRAPVDEVKRLMAGGGLQPDGWILPAGFEELESSSDVNLTILHQLVDTSSGSHLAAILLVRVTPKDAAQASFEFRRHVFCRFHDMAIADIKIIDDVDALRNREATAVRPPDWTGAPPKAPADKASLGETYRAYFNSVSTRTMDRLPEYTHDHIVFNGHRVTREEYRGAMEECH
;
A
#
# COMPACT_ATOMS: atom_id res chain seq x y z
N MET A 1 4.32 9.47 -16.11
CA MET A 1 4.13 8.71 -14.84
C MET A 1 2.77 8.93 -14.20
N LYS A 2 2.47 10.07 -13.55
CA LYS A 2 1.17 10.27 -12.86
C LYS A 2 -0.05 10.00 -13.76
N ALA A 3 -0.03 10.50 -15.00
CA ALA A 3 -1.09 10.26 -15.98
C ALA A 3 -1.22 8.76 -16.34
N VAL A 4 -0.09 8.09 -16.61
CA VAL A 4 -0.06 6.65 -16.93
C VAL A 4 -0.55 5.80 -15.76
N PHE A 5 -0.18 6.15 -14.53
CA PHE A 5 -0.67 5.47 -13.35
C PHE A 5 -2.18 5.66 -13.16
N ARG A 6 -2.72 6.87 -13.41
CA ARG A 6 -4.16 7.11 -13.38
C ARG A 6 -4.89 6.29 -14.44
N GLU A 7 -4.41 6.32 -15.67
CA GLU A 7 -4.96 5.52 -16.77
C GLU A 7 -4.93 4.02 -16.42
N TYR A 8 -3.87 3.55 -15.76
CA TYR A 8 -3.79 2.17 -15.27
C TYR A 8 -4.89 1.87 -14.25
N ILE A 9 -5.10 2.74 -13.26
CA ILE A 9 -6.18 2.60 -12.28
C ILE A 9 -7.57 2.65 -12.95
N ASP A 10 -7.77 3.55 -13.92
CA ASP A 10 -9.02 3.67 -14.66
C ASP A 10 -9.29 2.41 -15.50
N CYS A 11 -8.26 1.82 -16.12
CA CYS A 11 -8.33 0.54 -16.81
C CYS A 11 -8.76 -0.59 -15.86
N LEU A 12 -8.21 -0.64 -14.65
CA LEU A 12 -8.61 -1.64 -13.66
C LEU A 12 -10.07 -1.47 -13.23
N ASN A 13 -10.49 -0.24 -12.90
CA ASN A 13 -11.85 0.05 -12.45
C ASN A 13 -12.93 -0.29 -13.50
N ARG A 14 -12.65 -0.06 -14.78
CA ARG A 14 -13.59 -0.39 -15.87
C ARG A 14 -13.47 -1.84 -16.36
N ARG A 15 -12.62 -2.66 -15.73
CA ARG A 15 -12.30 -4.03 -16.18
C ARG A 15 -11.89 -4.08 -17.65
N ALA A 16 -10.98 -3.19 -18.03
CA ALA A 16 -10.45 -3.11 -19.38
C ALA A 16 -9.86 -4.46 -19.83
N PRO A 17 -9.90 -4.79 -21.13
CA PRO A 17 -9.23 -5.97 -21.65
C PRO A 17 -7.74 -6.01 -21.27
N VAL A 18 -7.23 -7.21 -20.99
CA VAL A 18 -5.83 -7.46 -20.60
C VAL A 18 -4.82 -6.76 -21.53
N ASP A 19 -5.08 -6.75 -22.83
CA ASP A 19 -4.20 -6.13 -23.82
C ASP A 19 -4.11 -4.61 -23.66
N GLU A 20 -5.18 -3.97 -23.19
CA GLU A 20 -5.20 -2.53 -22.94
C GLU A 20 -4.39 -2.18 -21.69
N VAL A 21 -4.52 -2.98 -20.63
CA VAL A 21 -3.69 -2.85 -19.42
C VAL A 21 -2.21 -3.11 -19.76
N LYS A 22 -1.91 -4.12 -20.58
CA LYS A 22 -0.54 -4.46 -21.00
C LYS A 22 0.16 -3.34 -21.76
N ARG A 23 -0.56 -2.47 -22.47
CA ARG A 23 0.04 -1.29 -23.15
C ARG A 23 0.65 -0.30 -22.17
N LEU A 24 0.19 -0.30 -20.92
CA LEU A 24 0.70 0.58 -19.87
C LEU A 24 1.89 -0.04 -19.13
N MET A 25 2.24 -1.30 -19.41
CA MET A 25 3.27 -2.09 -18.73
C MET A 25 4.51 -2.27 -19.61
N ALA A 26 5.70 -2.17 -19.03
CA ALA A 26 6.94 -2.42 -19.74
C ALA A 26 7.20 -3.94 -19.83
N GLY A 27 6.92 -4.51 -21.00
CA GLY A 27 7.15 -5.94 -21.30
C GLY A 27 5.95 -6.83 -20.97
N GLY A 28 5.59 -7.73 -21.90
CA GLY A 28 4.39 -8.57 -21.86
C GLY A 28 4.34 -9.70 -20.81
N GLY A 29 5.21 -9.66 -19.79
CA GLY A 29 5.37 -10.71 -18.78
C GLY A 29 4.66 -10.45 -17.45
N LEU A 30 4.19 -9.22 -17.18
CA LEU A 30 3.33 -8.95 -16.03
C LEU A 30 1.90 -9.38 -16.37
N GLN A 31 1.45 -10.50 -15.79
CA GLN A 31 0.04 -10.89 -15.88
C GLN A 31 -0.82 -9.92 -15.05
N PRO A 32 -1.82 -9.27 -15.66
CA PRO A 32 -2.78 -8.44 -14.93
C PRO A 32 -3.82 -9.25 -14.12
N ASP A 33 -3.79 -10.58 -14.21
CA ASP A 33 -4.92 -11.47 -13.89
C ASP A 33 -5.11 -11.82 -12.39
N GLY A 34 -4.60 -11.03 -11.44
CA GLY A 34 -4.69 -11.42 -10.02
C GLY A 34 -4.31 -10.37 -9.00
N TRP A 35 -4.57 -9.09 -9.27
CA TRP A 35 -4.02 -7.98 -8.50
C TRP A 35 -5.08 -7.15 -7.78
N ILE A 36 -6.36 -7.52 -7.87
CA ILE A 36 -7.40 -6.71 -7.24
C ILE A 36 -7.40 -6.98 -5.74
N LEU A 37 -7.32 -8.24 -5.31
CA LEU A 37 -7.27 -8.59 -3.90
C LEU A 37 -6.05 -9.48 -3.58
N PRO A 38 -5.53 -9.44 -2.34
CA PRO A 38 -4.43 -10.30 -1.93
C PRO A 38 -4.84 -11.78 -1.93
N ALA A 39 -3.86 -12.67 -1.99
CA ALA A 39 -4.09 -14.12 -1.98
C ALA A 39 -4.94 -14.57 -0.78
N GLY A 40 -5.84 -15.52 -1.02
CA GLY A 40 -6.83 -15.98 -0.04
C GLY A 40 -8.16 -15.21 -0.05
N PHE A 41 -8.32 -14.24 -0.96
CA PHE A 41 -9.54 -13.46 -1.15
C PHE A 41 -10.08 -13.56 -2.60
N GLU A 42 -9.69 -14.59 -3.34
CA GLU A 42 -10.07 -14.81 -4.75
C GLU A 42 -11.59 -14.91 -4.92
N GLU A 43 -12.29 -15.47 -3.92
CA GLU A 43 -13.75 -15.56 -3.93
C GLU A 43 -14.40 -14.18 -4.00
N LEU A 44 -13.82 -13.17 -3.34
CA LEU A 44 -14.31 -11.78 -3.38
C LEU A 44 -14.13 -11.16 -4.76
N GLU A 45 -13.09 -11.52 -5.52
CA GLU A 45 -12.92 -11.02 -6.90
C GLU A 45 -14.05 -11.50 -7.81
N SER A 46 -14.55 -12.72 -7.60
CA SER A 46 -15.66 -13.27 -8.38
C SER A 46 -17.03 -12.76 -7.92
N SER A 47 -17.19 -12.54 -6.60
CA SER A 47 -18.48 -12.25 -5.95
C SER A 47 -18.71 -10.76 -5.66
N SER A 48 -17.73 -9.88 -5.91
CA SER A 48 -17.81 -8.45 -5.61
C SER A 48 -17.34 -7.59 -6.80
N ASP A 49 -17.77 -6.34 -6.80
CA ASP A 49 -17.18 -5.29 -7.62
C ASP A 49 -16.15 -4.52 -6.78
N VAL A 50 -14.93 -4.39 -7.32
CA VAL A 50 -13.84 -3.71 -6.63
C VAL A 50 -13.47 -2.45 -7.38
N ASN A 51 -13.39 -1.34 -6.65
CA ASN A 51 -13.06 -0.03 -7.19
C ASN A 51 -11.88 0.58 -6.42
N LEU A 52 -10.98 1.21 -7.15
CA LEU A 52 -9.76 1.83 -6.65
C LEU A 52 -9.87 3.36 -6.78
N THR A 53 -9.64 4.07 -5.69
CA THR A 53 -9.56 5.54 -5.68
C THR A 53 -8.17 5.99 -5.23
N ILE A 54 -7.52 6.85 -6.00
CA ILE A 54 -6.20 7.40 -5.61
C ILE A 54 -6.42 8.46 -4.53
N LEU A 55 -6.00 8.17 -3.29
CA LEU A 55 -6.01 9.13 -2.18
C LEU A 55 -4.78 10.04 -2.22
N HIS A 56 -3.62 9.46 -2.48
CA HIS A 56 -2.36 10.19 -2.51
C HIS A 56 -1.42 9.66 -3.59
N GLN A 57 -0.61 10.55 -4.15
CA GLN A 57 0.39 10.19 -5.17
C GLN A 57 1.66 11.05 -5.01
N LEU A 58 2.80 10.38 -4.93
CA LEU A 58 4.14 10.96 -4.81
C LEU A 58 4.99 10.47 -5.96
N VAL A 59 5.78 11.35 -6.54
CA VAL A 59 6.75 11.01 -7.58
C VAL A 59 8.12 11.32 -7.04
N ASP A 60 9.05 10.38 -7.18
CA ASP A 60 10.45 10.63 -6.87
C ASP A 60 11.04 11.61 -7.89
N THR A 61 11.30 12.83 -7.44
CA THR A 61 11.87 13.90 -8.28
C THR A 61 13.35 13.69 -8.55
N SER A 62 14.05 12.84 -7.78
CA SER A 62 15.47 12.58 -7.95
C SER A 62 15.75 11.58 -9.07
N SER A 63 14.95 10.51 -9.16
CA SER A 63 15.09 9.49 -10.19
C SER A 63 14.17 9.71 -11.39
N GLY A 64 13.05 10.43 -11.21
CA GLY A 64 12.03 10.62 -12.24
C GLY A 64 11.42 9.31 -12.74
N SER A 65 11.58 8.20 -12.00
CA SER A 65 11.23 6.84 -12.43
C SER A 65 10.46 6.05 -11.37
N HIS A 66 10.21 6.62 -10.20
CA HIS A 66 9.41 5.97 -9.16
C HIS A 66 8.18 6.79 -8.79
N LEU A 67 7.09 6.09 -8.50
CA LEU A 67 5.85 6.66 -8.00
C LEU A 67 5.38 5.82 -6.82
N ALA A 68 4.99 6.48 -5.73
CA ALA A 68 4.28 5.86 -4.63
C ALA A 68 2.84 6.40 -4.60
N ALA A 69 1.86 5.54 -4.32
CA ALA A 69 0.48 5.94 -4.19
C ALA A 69 -0.20 5.23 -3.01
N ILE A 70 -1.16 5.93 -2.41
CA ILE A 70 -2.12 5.33 -1.48
C ILE A 70 -3.45 5.28 -2.21
N LEU A 71 -4.00 4.08 -2.32
CA LEU A 71 -5.30 3.80 -2.88
C LEU A 71 -6.29 3.44 -1.78
N LEU A 72 -7.54 3.88 -1.94
CA LEU A 72 -8.69 3.32 -1.25
C LEU A 72 -9.26 2.22 -2.14
N VAL A 73 -9.33 1.00 -1.62
CA VAL A 73 -9.95 -0.14 -2.28
C VAL A 73 -11.34 -0.30 -1.68
N ARG A 74 -12.38 -0.11 -2.48
CA ARG A 74 -13.77 -0.36 -2.10
C ARG A 74 -14.21 -1.70 -2.69
N VAL A 75 -14.63 -2.60 -1.82
CA VAL A 75 -15.22 -3.89 -2.20
C VAL A 75 -16.72 -3.82 -1.98
N THR A 76 -17.48 -3.99 -3.06
CA THR A 76 -18.94 -3.99 -3.06
C THR A 76 -19.44 -5.38 -3.43
N PRO A 77 -19.88 -6.20 -2.47
CA PRO A 77 -20.46 -7.50 -2.76
C PRO A 77 -21.64 -7.40 -3.74
N LYS A 78 -21.75 -8.35 -4.68
CA LYS A 78 -22.90 -8.44 -5.60
C LYS A 78 -24.18 -8.89 -4.89
N ASP A 79 -24.03 -9.62 -3.79
CA ASP A 79 -25.11 -9.94 -2.87
C ASP A 79 -25.41 -8.72 -1.98
N ALA A 80 -26.59 -8.13 -2.17
CA ALA A 80 -27.04 -6.97 -1.43
C ALA A 80 -27.22 -7.21 0.08
N ALA A 81 -27.24 -8.47 0.54
CA ALA A 81 -27.25 -8.80 1.96
C ALA A 81 -25.89 -8.54 2.65
N GLN A 82 -24.79 -8.43 1.88
CA GLN A 82 -23.47 -8.15 2.43
C GLN A 82 -23.13 -6.66 2.30
N ALA A 83 -22.61 -6.08 3.38
CA ALA A 83 -22.17 -4.69 3.39
C ALA A 83 -20.88 -4.52 2.57
N SER A 84 -20.76 -3.39 1.88
CA SER A 84 -19.49 -2.96 1.31
C SER A 84 -18.51 -2.59 2.42
N PHE A 85 -17.22 -2.71 2.12
CA PHE A 85 -16.15 -2.32 3.03
C PHE A 85 -14.99 -1.73 2.23
N GLU A 86 -14.08 -1.07 2.94
CA GLU A 86 -12.98 -0.34 2.33
C GLU A 86 -11.68 -0.62 3.08
N PHE A 87 -10.58 -0.71 2.35
CA PHE A 87 -9.25 -0.84 2.94
C PHE A 87 -8.21 -0.03 2.15
N ARG A 88 -7.03 0.17 2.76
CA ARG A 88 -5.94 0.90 2.12
C ARG A 88 -4.99 -0.04 1.39
N ARG A 89 -4.56 0.42 0.23
CA ARG A 89 -3.53 -0.21 -0.58
C ARG A 89 -2.41 0.78 -0.83
N HIS A 90 -1.19 0.44 -0.42
CA HIS A 90 0.00 1.19 -0.79
C HIS A 90 0.61 0.56 -2.04
N VAL A 91 0.92 1.39 -3.02
CA VAL A 91 1.46 0.97 -4.31
C VAL A 91 2.79 1.68 -4.56
N PHE A 92 3.79 0.92 -4.95
CA PHE A 92 5.09 1.42 -5.38
C PHE A 92 5.34 0.98 -6.80
N CYS A 93 5.39 1.94 -7.71
CA CYS A 93 5.63 1.70 -9.13
C CYS A 93 7.03 2.15 -9.51
N ARG A 94 7.72 1.32 -10.29
CA ARG A 94 8.89 1.72 -11.07
C ARG A 94 8.47 1.88 -12.53
N PHE A 95 8.92 2.95 -13.15
CA PHE A 95 8.67 3.28 -14.55
C PHE A 95 9.92 3.10 -15.39
N HIS A 96 9.72 2.69 -16.64
CA HIS A 96 10.73 2.69 -17.69
C HIS A 96 10.05 3.17 -18.98
N ASP A 97 10.63 4.17 -19.64
CA ASP A 97 10.10 4.76 -20.88
C ASP A 97 8.60 5.09 -20.83
N MET A 98 8.18 5.72 -19.72
CA MET A 98 6.79 6.09 -19.44
C MET A 98 5.80 4.92 -19.30
N ALA A 99 6.26 3.67 -19.30
CA ALA A 99 5.47 2.49 -18.96
C ALA A 99 5.80 2.00 -17.55
N ILE A 100 4.85 1.30 -16.92
CA ILE A 100 5.02 0.71 -15.60
C ILE A 100 5.85 -0.57 -15.73
N ALA A 101 7.06 -0.57 -15.21
CA ALA A 101 8.00 -1.70 -15.29
C ALA A 101 7.88 -2.67 -14.12
N ASP A 102 7.47 -2.19 -12.95
CA ASP A 102 7.23 -3.02 -11.76
C ASP A 102 6.21 -2.33 -10.86
N ILE A 103 5.41 -3.14 -10.17
CA ILE A 103 4.45 -2.69 -9.17
C ILE A 103 4.62 -3.58 -7.94
N LYS A 104 4.80 -2.94 -6.77
CA LYS A 104 4.72 -3.60 -5.46
C LYS A 104 3.52 -3.07 -4.71
N ILE A 105 2.81 -3.97 -4.04
CA ILE A 105 1.57 -3.68 -3.31
C ILE A 105 1.74 -4.08 -1.85
N ILE A 106 1.24 -3.24 -0.95
CA ILE A 106 1.04 -3.57 0.46
C ILE A 106 -0.42 -3.27 0.77
N ASP A 107 -1.16 -4.31 1.17
CA ASP A 107 -2.57 -4.19 1.53
C ASP A 107 -2.75 -4.21 3.04
N ASP A 108 -3.76 -3.47 3.50
CA ASP A 108 -4.29 -3.57 4.86
C ASP A 108 -5.13 -4.85 5.00
N VAL A 109 -4.44 -5.98 5.20
CA VAL A 109 -5.03 -7.32 5.29
C VAL A 109 -5.95 -7.46 6.50
N ASP A 110 -5.68 -6.73 7.59
CA ASP A 110 -6.53 -6.74 8.78
C ASP A 110 -7.87 -6.08 8.48
N ALA A 111 -7.89 -4.91 7.85
CA ALA A 111 -9.14 -4.27 7.41
C ALA A 111 -9.94 -5.15 6.43
N LEU A 112 -9.24 -5.84 5.52
CA LEU A 112 -9.84 -6.79 4.58
C LEU A 112 -10.43 -8.02 5.29
N ARG A 113 -9.72 -8.59 6.27
CA ARG A 113 -10.17 -9.76 7.06
C ARG A 113 -11.36 -9.43 7.95
N ASN A 114 -11.30 -8.30 8.64
CA ASN A 114 -12.34 -7.89 9.59
C ASN A 114 -13.55 -7.26 8.88
N ARG A 115 -13.44 -7.01 7.56
CA ARG A 115 -14.45 -6.28 6.75
C ARG A 115 -14.83 -4.96 7.41
N GLU A 116 -13.85 -4.30 8.03
CA GLU A 116 -14.09 -3.09 8.80
C GLU A 116 -14.53 -1.97 7.85
N ALA A 117 -15.78 -1.52 8.01
CA ALA A 117 -16.33 -0.41 7.23
C ALA A 117 -15.77 0.95 7.66
N THR A 118 -14.93 0.99 8.70
CA THR A 118 -14.46 2.23 9.28
C THR A 118 -13.21 2.67 8.55
N ALA A 119 -13.36 3.66 7.66
CA ALA A 119 -12.24 4.40 7.10
C ALA A 119 -11.35 4.89 8.26
N VAL A 120 -10.24 4.19 8.53
CA VAL A 120 -9.19 4.70 9.41
C VAL A 120 -8.89 6.09 8.88
N ARG A 121 -9.16 7.16 9.62
CA ARG A 121 -8.95 8.52 9.10
C ARG A 121 -7.50 8.63 8.62
N PRO A 122 -7.24 9.33 7.49
CA PRO A 122 -5.87 9.68 7.17
C PRO A 122 -5.28 10.33 8.43
N PRO A 123 -4.08 9.93 8.87
CA PRO A 123 -3.41 10.71 9.89
C PRO A 123 -3.36 12.16 9.39
N ASP A 124 -3.72 13.10 10.26
CA ASP A 124 -3.60 14.50 9.93
C ASP A 124 -2.10 14.77 9.80
N TRP A 125 -1.58 14.81 8.57
CA TRP A 125 -0.17 15.12 8.27
C TRP A 125 0.13 16.61 8.49
N THR A 126 -0.55 17.25 9.44
CA THR A 126 -0.35 18.64 9.85
C THR A 126 0.89 18.80 10.73
N GLY A 127 1.48 17.69 11.20
CA GLY A 127 2.81 17.69 11.78
C GLY A 127 3.83 18.11 10.73
N ALA A 128 4.46 19.27 10.94
CA ALA A 128 5.65 19.63 10.18
C ALA A 128 6.62 18.44 10.21
N PRO A 129 7.20 18.04 9.06
CA PRO A 129 8.18 16.97 9.05
C PRO A 129 9.23 17.30 10.11
N PRO A 130 9.61 16.34 10.98
CA PRO A 130 10.66 16.59 11.96
C PRO A 130 11.84 17.18 11.21
N LYS A 131 12.34 18.34 11.67
CA LYS A 131 13.54 18.98 11.08
C LYS A 131 14.59 17.88 10.99
N ALA A 132 14.89 17.46 9.76
CA ALA A 132 15.87 16.40 9.55
C ALA A 132 17.16 16.82 10.27
N PRO A 133 17.73 15.98 11.13
CA PRO A 133 19.10 16.18 11.57
C PRO A 133 19.95 16.35 10.30
N ALA A 134 20.75 17.40 10.24
CA ALA A 134 21.50 17.81 9.05
C ALA A 134 22.56 16.77 8.60
N ASP A 135 22.58 15.58 9.19
CA ASP A 135 23.52 14.52 8.90
C ASP A 135 22.91 13.14 9.15
N LYS A 136 22.99 12.29 8.12
CA LYS A 136 22.98 10.81 8.11
C LYS A 136 21.61 10.10 8.05
N ALA A 137 21.52 9.26 7.01
CA ALA A 137 20.41 8.43 6.54
C ALA A 137 19.34 9.17 5.72
N SER A 138 19.27 8.85 4.43
CA SER A 138 18.12 9.19 3.60
C SER A 138 16.87 8.63 4.28
N LEU A 139 15.78 9.41 4.33
CA LEU A 139 14.49 8.94 4.86
C LEU A 139 14.12 7.56 4.26
N GLY A 140 14.43 7.35 2.98
CA GLY A 140 14.22 6.07 2.31
C GLY A 140 15.08 4.92 2.85
N GLU A 141 16.32 5.19 3.26
CA GLU A 141 17.20 4.20 3.90
C GLU A 141 16.68 3.83 5.30
N THR A 142 16.23 4.82 6.07
CA THR A 142 15.63 4.61 7.40
C THR A 142 14.37 3.75 7.32
N TYR A 143 13.47 4.04 6.37
CA TYR A 143 12.28 3.21 6.15
C TYR A 143 12.63 1.79 5.70
N ARG A 144 13.61 1.62 4.80
CA ARG A 144 14.05 0.28 4.38
C ARG A 144 14.67 -0.51 5.54
N ALA A 145 15.48 0.13 6.37
CA ALA A 145 16.08 -0.49 7.55
C ALA A 145 15.01 -0.92 8.58
N TYR A 146 13.99 -0.08 8.78
CA TYR A 146 12.83 -0.40 9.61
C TYR A 146 12.04 -1.60 9.06
N PHE A 147 11.64 -1.57 7.79
CA PHE A 147 10.90 -2.68 7.17
C PHE A 147 11.68 -3.98 7.17
N ASN A 148 12.98 -3.92 6.90
CA ASN A 148 13.86 -5.08 7.02
C ASN A 148 13.86 -5.60 8.45
N SER A 149 14.00 -4.73 9.46
CA SER A 149 14.00 -5.17 10.87
C SER A 149 12.70 -5.86 11.28
N VAL A 150 11.55 -5.35 10.84
CA VAL A 150 10.25 -6.00 11.05
C VAL A 150 10.17 -7.34 10.30
N SER A 151 10.61 -7.37 9.04
CA SER A 151 10.52 -8.56 8.18
C SER A 151 11.48 -9.69 8.59
N THR A 152 12.68 -9.34 9.07
CA THR A 152 13.69 -10.29 9.58
C THR A 152 13.58 -10.53 11.08
N ARG A 153 12.58 -9.95 11.74
CA ARG A 153 12.35 -10.06 13.20
C ARG A 153 13.57 -9.66 14.04
N THR A 154 14.36 -8.71 13.56
CA THR A 154 15.52 -8.16 14.30
C THR A 154 15.10 -6.88 15.01
N MET A 155 14.26 -7.04 16.03
CA MET A 155 13.56 -5.93 16.69
C MET A 155 14.42 -5.18 17.72
N ASP A 156 15.65 -5.63 17.98
CA ASP A 156 16.61 -4.95 18.86
C ASP A 156 16.94 -3.53 18.39
N ARG A 157 16.82 -3.30 17.08
CA ARG A 157 17.09 -2.00 16.42
C ARG A 157 15.85 -1.12 16.33
N LEU A 158 14.70 -1.58 16.79
CA LEU A 158 13.46 -0.81 16.76
C LEU A 158 13.57 0.59 17.41
N PRO A 159 14.35 0.80 18.51
CA PRO A 159 14.59 2.14 19.05
C PRO A 159 15.29 3.12 18.09
N GLU A 160 16.02 2.61 17.09
CA GLU A 160 16.67 3.45 16.07
C GLU A 160 15.65 4.05 15.07
N TYR A 161 14.47 3.46 14.95
CA TYR A 161 13.50 3.77 13.91
C TYR A 161 12.16 4.31 14.43
N THR A 162 11.88 4.13 15.72
CA THR A 162 10.56 4.40 16.30
C THR A 162 10.66 5.27 17.55
N HIS A 163 9.64 6.09 17.79
CA HIS A 163 9.46 6.76 19.07
C HIS A 163 9.05 5.77 20.16
N ASP A 164 9.14 6.18 21.44
CA ASP A 164 8.80 5.30 22.57
C ASP A 164 7.32 4.85 22.56
N HIS A 165 6.47 5.62 21.87
CA HIS A 165 5.07 5.29 21.62
C HIS A 165 4.80 5.25 20.12
N ILE A 166 4.08 4.21 19.70
CA ILE A 166 3.74 3.90 18.32
C ILE A 166 2.21 3.81 18.23
N VAL A 167 1.63 4.24 17.11
CA VAL A 167 0.22 3.95 16.82
C VAL A 167 0.18 2.67 16.00
N PHE A 168 -0.33 1.60 16.58
CA PHE A 168 -0.48 0.29 15.96
C PHE A 168 -1.95 -0.14 16.00
N ASN A 169 -2.54 -0.44 14.84
CA ASN A 169 -3.97 -0.77 14.68
C ASN A 169 -4.91 0.23 15.40
N GLY A 170 -4.60 1.53 15.30
CA GLY A 170 -5.38 2.61 15.92
C GLY A 170 -5.14 2.79 17.43
N HIS A 171 -4.38 1.90 18.06
CA HIS A 171 -4.05 1.99 19.48
C HIS A 171 -2.66 2.57 19.69
N ARG A 172 -2.52 3.45 20.68
CA ARG A 172 -1.21 3.95 21.11
C ARG A 172 -0.58 2.90 22.01
N VAL A 173 0.44 2.24 21.52
CA VAL A 173 1.21 1.20 22.21
C VAL A 173 2.61 1.70 22.53
N THR A 174 3.24 1.13 23.53
CA THR A 174 4.67 1.28 23.78
C THR A 174 5.48 0.52 22.74
N ARG A 175 6.75 0.89 22.58
CA ARG A 175 7.68 0.16 21.72
C ARG A 175 7.80 -1.32 22.11
N GLU A 176 7.76 -1.64 23.41
CA GLU A 176 7.84 -3.01 23.92
C GLU A 176 6.60 -3.83 23.52
N GLU A 177 5.40 -3.26 23.68
CA GLU A 177 4.14 -3.89 23.26
C GLU A 177 4.08 -4.08 21.75
N TYR A 178 4.55 -3.09 20.98
CA TYR A 178 4.66 -3.20 19.53
C TYR A 178 5.63 -4.31 19.11
N ARG A 179 6.77 -4.44 19.80
CA ARG A 179 7.72 -5.53 19.57
C ARG A 179 7.06 -6.88 19.82
N GLY A 180 6.40 -7.05 20.97
CA GLY A 180 5.69 -8.29 21.31
C GLY A 180 4.63 -8.66 20.27
N ALA A 181 3.80 -7.70 19.86
CA ALA A 181 2.77 -7.93 18.84
C ALA A 181 3.33 -8.37 17.48
N MET A 182 4.48 -7.84 17.07
CA MET A 182 5.15 -8.22 15.82
C MET A 182 5.84 -9.58 15.91
N GLU A 183 6.30 -9.99 17.09
CA GLU A 183 6.95 -11.28 17.34
C GLU A 183 5.96 -12.44 17.49
N GLU A 184 4.75 -12.17 18.02
CA GLU A 184 3.71 -13.17 18.34
C GLU A 184 2.78 -13.57 17.17
N CYS A 185 2.76 -12.81 16.05
CA CYS A 185 1.97 -13.19 14.88
C CYS A 185 2.53 -14.48 14.23
N HIS A 186 1.78 -15.58 14.41
CA HIS A 186 1.99 -16.92 13.87
C HIS A 186 1.00 -17.25 12.75
#